data_AF-A0A3N5FL45-F1
#
_entry.id   AF-A0A3N5FL45-F1
#
_cell.length_a   1.000
_cell.length_b   1.000
_cell.length_c   1.000
_cell.angle_alpha   90.00
_cell.angle_beta   90.00
_cell.angle_gamma   90.00
#
_symmetry.space_group_name_H-M   'P 1'
#
loop_
_entity.id
_entity.type
_entity.pdbx_description
1 polymer ?
#
loop_
_entity_poly.entity_id
_entity_poly.type
_entity_poly.pdbx_seq_one_letter_code
_entity_poly.pdbx_strand_id
1 'polypeptide(L)' 'IRELPPEYQSCVTLKYLEDLGVGEIAQTLQVPVGTVKTWLFRAREILVQKLKPHVETLL' A
#
# COMPACT_ATOMS: atom_id res chain seq x y z
N ILE A 1 -7.54 2.96 3.79
CA ILE A 1 -6.14 3.49 3.73
C ILE A 1 -5.66 3.97 5.10
N ARG A 2 -6.38 4.87 5.80
CA ARG A 2 -5.99 5.41 7.11
C ARG A 2 -5.76 4.39 8.24
N GLU A 3 -6.23 3.16 8.07
CA GLU A 3 -6.09 2.06 9.04
C GLU A 3 -4.87 1.17 8.77
N LEU A 4 -4.09 1.46 7.73
CA LEU A 4 -2.83 0.76 7.49
C LEU A 4 -1.74 1.29 8.44
N PRO A 5 -0.68 0.52 8.74
CA PRO A 5 0.53 1.06 9.34
C PRO A 5 1.07 2.29 8.56
N PRO A 6 1.67 3.28 9.23
CA PRO A 6 2.09 4.54 8.59
C PRO A 6 2.96 4.34 7.34
N GLU A 7 3.88 3.39 7.37
CA GLU A 7 4.79 3.09 6.27
C GLU A 7 4.02 2.57 5.04
N TYR A 8 2.96 1.80 5.28
CA TYR A 8 2.13 1.20 4.25
C TYR A 8 1.22 2.26 3.64
N GLN A 9 0.70 3.18 4.46
CA GLN A 9 -0.04 4.34 3.99
C GLN A 9 0.81 5.17 3.04
N SER A 10 2.04 5.52 3.45
CA SER A 10 2.97 6.29 2.62
C SER A 10 3.24 5.60 1.29
N CYS A 11 3.53 4.29 1.29
CA CYS A 11 3.73 3.55 0.03
C CYS A 11 2.48 3.50 -0.85
N VAL A 12 1.29 3.30 -0.28
CA VAL A 12 0.04 3.26 -1.04
C VAL A 12 -0.28 4.64 -1.64
N THR A 13 -0.15 5.71 -0.86
CA THR A 13 -0.34 7.09 -1.34
C THR A 13 0.61 7.39 -2.49
N LEU A 14 1.92 7.21 -2.28
CA LEU A 14 2.91 7.48 -3.33
C LEU A 14 2.69 6.61 -4.57
N LYS A 15 2.25 5.36 -4.40
CA LYS A 15 2.06 4.44 -5.53
C LYS A 15 0.82 4.73 -6.38
N TYR A 16 -0.30 5.08 -5.75
CA TYR A 16 -1.61 5.13 -6.42
C TYR A 16 -2.20 6.52 -6.53
N LEU A 17 -1.77 7.47 -5.68
CA LEU A 17 -2.22 8.86 -5.75
C LEU A 17 -1.20 9.74 -6.47
N GLU A 18 0.10 9.48 -6.25
CA GLU A 18 1.19 10.23 -6.89
C GLU A 18 1.83 9.47 -8.08
N ASP A 19 1.31 8.30 -8.43
CA ASP A 19 1.75 7.41 -9.52
C ASP A 19 3.25 7.09 -9.57
N LEU A 20 3.94 7.12 -8.42
CA LEU A 20 5.37 6.82 -8.38
C LEU A 20 5.66 5.33 -8.62
N GLY A 21 6.79 5.06 -9.26
CA GLY A 21 7.38 3.73 -9.37
C GLY A 21 7.96 3.25 -8.03
N VAL A 22 8.10 1.93 -7.87
CA VAL A 22 8.65 1.32 -6.64
C VAL A 22 10.07 1.84 -6.32
N GLY A 23 10.87 2.12 -7.35
CA GLY A 23 12.21 2.69 -7.20
C GLY A 23 12.19 4.14 -6.70
N GLU A 24 11.31 4.97 -7.25
CA GLU A 24 11.12 6.37 -6.84
C GLU A 24 10.60 6.46 -5.42
N ILE A 25 9.69 5.56 -5.03
CA ILE A 25 9.20 5.44 -3.66
C ILE A 25 10.34 5.06 -2.70
N ALA A 26 11.18 4.10 -3.09
CA ALA A 26 12.33 3.68 -2.28
C ALA A 26 13.31 4.84 -2.04
N GLN A 27 13.57 5.64 -3.08
CA GLN A 27 14.38 6.87 -2.97
C GLN A 27 13.71 7.93 -2.08
N THR A 28 12.42 8.18 -2.29
CA THR A 28 11.64 9.18 -1.55
C THR A 28 11.59 8.86 -0.05
N LEU A 29 11.38 7.59 0.30
CA LEU A 29 11.26 7.15 1.69
C LEU A 29 12.62 6.73 2.31
N GLN A 30 13.71 6.79 1.55
CA GLN A 30 15.06 6.38 1.98
C GLN A 30 15.11 4.95 2.55
N VAL A 31 14.42 4.01 1.88
CA VAL A 31 14.39 2.59 2.26
C VAL A 31 14.74 1.68 1.08
N PRO A 32 15.16 0.43 1.30
CA PRO A 32 15.38 -0.52 0.22
C PRO A 32 14.15 -0.76 -0.64
N VAL A 33 14.35 -0.99 -1.95
CA VAL A 33 13.28 -1.39 -2.89
C VAL A 33 12.53 -2.64 -2.40
N GLY A 34 13.22 -3.59 -1.78
CA GLY A 34 12.59 -4.78 -1.18
C GLY A 34 11.62 -4.45 -0.04
N THR A 35 11.92 -3.41 0.75
CA THR A 35 11.05 -2.90 1.81
C THR A 35 9.77 -2.32 1.22
N VAL A 36 9.87 -1.48 0.19
CA VAL A 36 8.70 -0.93 -0.52
C VAL A 36 7.82 -2.03 -1.09
N LYS A 37 8.42 -3.04 -1.73
CA LYS A 37 7.68 -4.21 -2.26
C LYS A 37 6.94 -4.95 -1.15
N THR A 38 7.61 -5.19 -0.03
CA THR A 38 7.02 -5.86 1.15
C THR A 38 5.87 -5.05 1.73
N TRP A 39 6.05 -3.75 1.93
CA TRP A 39 5.01 -2.86 2.44
C TRP A 39 3.81 -2.79 1.50
N LEU A 40 4.01 -2.63 0.19
CA LEU A 40 2.92 -2.64 -0.79
C LEU A 40 2.18 -3.98 -0.83
N PHE A 41 2.88 -5.10 -0.65
CA PHE A 41 2.26 -6.42 -0.57
C PHE A 41 1.37 -6.54 0.67
N ARG A 42 1.92 -6.25 1.86
CA ARG A 42 1.18 -6.31 3.14
C ARG A 42 0.02 -5.33 3.20
N ALA A 43 0.19 -4.12 2.66
CA ALA A 43 -0.87 -3.13 2.53
C ALA A 43 -2.06 -3.69 1.74
N ARG A 44 -1.78 -4.37 0.61
CA ARG A 44 -2.80 -4.99 -0.24
C ARG A 44 -3.55 -6.10 0.50
N GLU A 45 -2.84 -6.96 1.23
CA GLU A 45 -3.49 -8.02 2.02
C GLU A 45 -4.49 -7.43 3.02
N ILE A 46 -4.09 -6.39 3.77
CA ILE A 46 -4.96 -5.74 4.76
C ILE A 46 -6.17 -5.07 4.07
N LEU A 47 -5.95 -4.37 2.96
CA LEU A 47 -7.04 -3.71 2.22
C LEU A 47 -8.04 -4.73 1.68
N VAL A 48 -7.57 -5.84 1.12
CA VAL A 48 -8.44 -6.92 0.62
C VAL A 48 -9.28 -7.50 1.76
N GLN A 49 -8.69 -7.80 2.91
CA GLN A 49 -9.46 -8.35 4.04
C GLN A 49 -10.52 -7.37 4.55
N LYS A 50 -10.26 -6.06 4.49
CA LYS A 50 -11.23 -5.02 4.85
C LYS A 50 -12.32 -4.82 3.81
N LEU A 51 -12.02 -5.00 2.54
CA LEU A 51 -12.98 -4.82 1.44
C LEU A 51 -13.88 -6.05 1.24
N LYS A 52 -13.39 -7.26 1.52
CA LYS A 52 -14.14 -8.52 1.35
C LYS A 52 -15.59 -8.47 1.86
N PRO A 53 -15.87 -8.03 3.10
CA PRO A 53 -17.25 -7.98 3.60
C PRO A 53 -18.16 -7.05 2.80
N HIS A 54 -17.61 -5.96 2.27
CA HIS A 54 -18.38 -4.97 1.50
C HIS A 54 -18.66 -5.42 0.07
N VAL A 55 -17.80 -6.28 -0.50
CA VAL A 55 -18.02 -6.85 -1.83
C VAL A 55 -19.03 -7.99 -1.77
N GLU A 56 -19.00 -8.82 -0.72
CA GLU A 56 -19.95 -9.92 -0.53
C GLU A 56 -21.38 -9.43 -0.21
N THR A 57 -21.53 -8.26 0.41
CA THR A 57 -22.87 -7.67 0.68
C THR A 57 -23.54 -7.11 -0.58
N LEU A 58 -22.78 -6.94 -1.67
CA LEU A 58 -23.27 -6.43 -2.95
C LEU A 58 -23.62 -7.54 -3.96
N LEU A 59 -23.51 -8.80 -3.55
CA LEU A 59 -23.84 -10.01 -4.32
C LEU A 59 -25.01 -10.74 -3.67
#